data_AF-A0A1Y1NHX4-F1
#
_entry.id   AF-A0A1Y1NHX4-F1
#
_cell.length_a   1.000
_cell.length_b   1.000
_cell.length_c   1.000
_cell.angle_alpha   90.00
_cell.angle_beta   90.00
_cell.angle_gamma   90.00
#
_symmetry.space_group_name_H-M   'P 1'
#
loop_
_entity.id
_entity.type
_entity.pdbx_description
1 polymer ?
#
loop_
_entity_poly.entity_id
_entity_poly.type
_entity_poly.pdbx_seq_one_letter_code
_entity_poly.pdbx_strand_id
1 'polypeptide(L)'
;QEGYRKLMHSLIPWMKNISNMKIVRPVVTSNLAYSHSAPVTSIKWISPYREITKSGQLKHIPVEEKRTSLQFISSSQDGTVLAWDLNLHSAEKCAPQVSKRKHTRLKNRPAGLVKNVSPYSVLNRIFKPTFKINVFAPDSTRNLPLAALHLRDLPCHYVEKYPDPHRQFDVTQRLYYEPVLSVSQEPLANQLQFGSMEGDFLTVSWEGFSFNTGEAVNKELGRIEHISKFHDGPIVSLYRSPL
;
A
#
# COMPACT_ATOMS: atom_id res chain seq x y z
N GLN A 1 -18.28 22.64 -39.98
CA GLN A 1 -17.21 22.98 -39.00
C GLN A 1 -17.23 22.13 -37.73
N GLU A 2 -18.39 21.74 -37.19
CA GLU A 2 -18.47 21.02 -35.92
C GLU A 2 -17.83 19.61 -35.89
N GLY A 3 -17.89 18.88 -37.02
CA GLY A 3 -17.24 17.57 -37.16
C GLY A 3 -15.70 17.63 -37.05
N TYR A 4 -15.10 18.72 -37.55
CA TYR A 4 -13.66 18.95 -37.45
C TYR A 4 -13.24 19.24 -36.00
N ARG A 5 -14.04 20.01 -35.26
CA ARG A 5 -13.81 20.28 -33.84
C ARG A 5 -13.89 19.01 -33.00
N LYS A 6 -14.85 18.13 -33.27
CA LYS A 6 -14.99 16.82 -32.61
C LYS A 6 -13.78 15.92 -32.89
N LEU A 7 -13.29 15.92 -34.14
CA LEU A 7 -12.09 15.18 -34.53
C LEU A 7 -10.84 15.71 -33.83
N MET A 8 -10.62 17.04 -33.82
CA MET A 8 -9.51 17.67 -33.10
C MET A 8 -9.53 17.35 -31.60
N HIS A 9 -10.68 17.48 -30.92
CA HIS A 9 -10.79 17.13 -29.50
C HIS A 9 -10.51 15.64 -29.22
N SER A 10 -10.83 14.74 -30.15
CA SER A 10 -10.53 13.32 -30.03
C SER A 10 -9.04 12.98 -30.17
N LEU A 11 -8.25 13.88 -30.77
CA LEU A 11 -6.80 13.75 -30.94
C LEU A 11 -6.00 14.42 -29.81
N ILE A 12 -6.60 15.31 -29.01
CA ILE A 12 -5.94 15.91 -27.82
C ILE A 12 -5.33 14.85 -26.87
N PRO A 13 -6.00 13.71 -26.56
CA PRO A 13 -5.41 12.65 -25.73
C PRO A 13 -4.19 11.96 -26.36
N TRP A 14 -3.95 12.16 -27.66
CA TRP A 14 -2.78 11.65 -28.39
C TRP A 14 -1.56 12.57 -28.27
N MET A 15 -1.65 13.68 -27.55
CA MET A 15 -0.47 14.48 -27.26
C MET A 15 0.35 13.78 -26.17
N LYS A 16 1.59 13.43 -26.48
CA LYS A 16 2.53 12.93 -25.48
C LYS A 16 2.82 14.06 -24.50
N ASN A 17 2.57 13.82 -23.22
CA ASN A 17 2.92 14.78 -22.20
C ASN A 17 4.46 14.89 -22.14
N ILE A 18 4.99 15.96 -22.71
CA ILE A 18 6.41 16.31 -22.66
C ILE A 18 6.78 17.04 -21.36
N SER A 19 5.87 17.09 -20.38
CA SER A 19 6.14 17.77 -19.10
C SER A 19 7.40 17.20 -18.46
N ASN A 20 8.27 18.14 -18.08
CA ASN A 20 9.54 17.96 -17.38
C ASN A 20 9.56 16.71 -16.48
N MET A 21 10.46 15.76 -16.77
CA MET A 21 10.63 14.49 -16.03
C MET A 21 10.94 14.70 -14.53
N LYS A 22 11.24 15.93 -14.12
CA LYS A 22 11.50 16.32 -12.73
C LYS A 22 10.26 16.34 -11.84
N ILE A 23 9.03 16.40 -12.39
CA ILE A 23 7.80 16.47 -11.60
C ILE A 23 7.03 15.15 -11.72
N VAL A 24 7.01 14.38 -10.63
CA VAL A 24 6.16 13.19 -10.52
C VAL A 24 4.75 13.62 -10.14
N ARG A 25 3.79 13.43 -11.04
CA ARG A 25 2.37 13.69 -10.75
C ARG A 25 1.78 12.49 -9.99
N PRO A 26 0.96 12.71 -8.95
CA PRO A 26 0.25 11.63 -8.29
C PRO A 26 -0.68 10.94 -9.30
N VAL A 27 -0.64 9.62 -9.33
CA VAL A 27 -1.50 8.79 -10.18
C VAL A 27 -2.83 8.49 -9.48
N VAL A 28 -2.77 8.24 -8.17
CA VAL A 28 -3.89 7.81 -7.34
C VAL A 28 -3.92 8.66 -6.09
N THR A 29 -5.09 9.22 -5.80
CA THR A 29 -5.44 9.71 -4.46
C THR A 29 -6.50 8.79 -3.86
N SER A 30 -6.44 8.54 -2.56
CA SER A 30 -7.44 7.74 -1.86
C SER A 30 -8.81 8.44 -1.80
N ASN A 31 -9.86 7.67 -1.51
CA ASN A 31 -11.19 8.19 -1.22
C ASN A 31 -11.17 8.86 0.16
N LEU A 32 -11.46 10.16 0.19
CA LEU A 32 -11.39 10.99 1.40
C LEU A 32 -12.28 10.46 2.53
N ALA A 33 -13.44 9.88 2.21
CA ALA A 33 -14.39 9.39 3.21
C ALA A 33 -13.86 8.21 4.05
N TYR A 34 -12.91 7.45 3.50
CA TYR A 34 -12.33 6.28 4.16
C TYR A 34 -10.84 6.43 4.49
N SER A 35 -10.27 7.60 4.20
CA SER A 35 -8.85 7.89 4.46
C SER A 35 -8.64 8.33 5.90
N HIS A 36 -7.37 8.50 6.27
CA HIS A 36 -7.00 9.20 7.49
C HIS A 36 -7.59 10.62 7.52
N SER A 37 -8.01 11.05 8.70
CA SER A 37 -8.51 12.41 8.96
C SER A 37 -7.40 13.36 9.44
N ALA A 38 -6.23 12.83 9.81
CA ALA A 38 -5.05 13.59 10.20
C ALA A 38 -3.81 13.17 9.36
N PRO A 39 -2.65 13.84 9.54
CA PRO A 39 -1.44 13.51 8.80
C PRO A 39 -1.00 12.05 8.99
N VAL A 40 -0.69 11.40 7.87
CA VAL A 40 -0.08 10.07 7.85
C VAL A 40 1.34 10.15 8.39
N THR A 41 1.64 9.32 9.38
CA THR A 41 2.93 9.34 10.08
C THR A 41 3.87 8.25 9.63
N SER A 42 3.36 7.10 9.18
CA SER A 42 4.18 6.01 8.68
C SER A 42 3.44 5.18 7.65
N ILE A 43 4.20 4.61 6.72
CA ILE A 43 3.73 3.66 5.71
C ILE A 43 4.71 2.49 5.68
N LYS A 44 4.20 1.26 5.81
CA LYS A 44 4.99 0.03 5.82
C LYS A 44 4.37 -1.03 4.92
N TRP A 45 5.18 -1.67 4.09
CA TRP A 45 4.74 -2.76 3.23
C TRP A 45 4.54 -4.04 4.03
N ILE A 46 3.43 -4.74 3.77
CA ILE A 46 3.22 -6.10 4.27
C ILE A 46 4.02 -7.05 3.40
N SER A 47 4.35 -8.22 3.96
CA SER A 47 4.93 -9.31 3.19
C SER A 47 4.16 -9.63 1.91
N PRO A 48 4.86 -9.84 0.78
CA PRO A 48 4.21 -10.32 -0.43
C PRO A 48 3.62 -11.73 -0.26
N TYR A 49 4.00 -12.46 0.80
CA TYR A 49 3.49 -13.79 1.13
C TYR A 49 2.39 -13.76 2.20
N ARG A 50 1.94 -12.57 2.61
CA ARG A 50 0.88 -12.39 3.60
C ARG A 50 -0.15 -11.40 3.08
N GLU A 51 -1.40 -11.57 3.49
CA GLU A 51 -2.47 -10.63 3.19
C GLU A 51 -3.39 -10.45 4.38
N ILE A 52 -3.87 -9.23 4.57
CA ILE A 52 -4.96 -8.90 5.46
C ILE A 52 -6.24 -8.97 4.62
N THR A 53 -7.16 -9.83 5.04
CA THR A 53 -8.47 -9.95 4.41
C THR A 53 -9.33 -8.72 4.69
N LYS A 54 -10.44 -8.56 3.96
CA LYS A 54 -11.46 -7.55 4.27
C LYS A 54 -12.02 -7.69 5.69
N SER A 55 -11.99 -8.89 6.27
CA SER A 55 -12.43 -9.10 7.64
C SER A 55 -11.36 -8.78 8.68
N GLY A 56 -10.14 -8.41 8.28
CA GLY A 56 -9.04 -8.07 9.18
C GLY A 56 -8.13 -9.24 9.56
N GLN A 57 -8.42 -10.46 9.11
CA GLN A 57 -7.58 -11.61 9.40
C GLN A 57 -6.30 -11.58 8.54
N LEU A 58 -5.13 -11.72 9.17
CA LEU A 58 -3.88 -11.96 8.46
C LEU A 58 -3.80 -13.42 8.03
N LYS A 59 -3.47 -13.67 6.76
CA LYS A 59 -3.32 -15.00 6.16
C LYS A 59 -2.04 -15.11 5.36
N HIS A 60 -1.49 -16.32 5.27
CA HIS A 60 -0.45 -16.63 4.31
C HIS A 60 -1.08 -16.82 2.94
N ILE A 61 -0.40 -16.31 1.91
CA ILE A 61 -0.75 -16.61 0.53
C ILE A 61 -0.17 -17.99 0.20
N PRO A 62 -1.01 -18.96 -0.21
CA PRO A 62 -0.53 -20.29 -0.59
C PRO A 62 0.47 -20.22 -1.75
N VAL A 63 1.52 -21.03 -1.70
CA VAL A 63 2.61 -21.02 -2.71
C VAL A 63 2.10 -21.44 -4.09
N GLU A 64 1.06 -22.26 -4.12
CA GLU A 64 0.39 -22.78 -5.31
C GLU A 64 -0.23 -21.66 -6.16
N GLU A 65 -0.68 -20.57 -5.51
CA GLU A 65 -1.35 -19.46 -6.18
C GLU A 65 -0.39 -18.61 -7.01
N LYS A 66 0.93 -18.77 -6.83
CA LYS A 66 2.00 -18.02 -7.53
C LYS A 66 1.75 -16.51 -7.63
N ARG A 67 1.03 -15.95 -6.64
CA ARG A 67 0.71 -14.53 -6.55
C ARG A 67 1.42 -13.91 -5.36
N THR A 68 1.61 -12.59 -5.44
CA THR A 68 2.20 -11.79 -4.36
C THR A 68 1.24 -10.70 -3.94
N SER A 69 1.15 -10.45 -2.62
CA SER A 69 0.45 -9.31 -2.06
C SER A 69 1.15 -8.00 -2.41
N LEU A 70 0.37 -6.97 -2.74
CA LEU A 70 0.81 -5.57 -2.84
C LEU A 70 0.10 -4.74 -1.76
N GLN A 71 0.01 -5.30 -0.56
CA GLN A 71 -0.60 -4.65 0.57
C GLN A 71 0.40 -3.87 1.42
N PHE A 72 -0.05 -2.75 1.96
CA PHE A 72 0.71 -1.93 2.88
C PHE A 72 -0.20 -1.38 3.97
N ILE A 73 0.41 -0.99 5.08
CA ILE A 73 -0.28 -0.38 6.23
C ILE A 73 0.18 1.06 6.35
N SER A 74 -0.74 1.96 6.68
CA SER A 74 -0.43 3.32 7.08
C SER A 74 -0.96 3.62 8.48
N SER A 75 -0.23 4.43 9.23
CA SER A 75 -0.65 4.99 10.53
C SER A 75 -0.79 6.50 10.45
N SER A 76 -1.58 7.09 11.34
CA SER A 76 -1.85 8.53 11.37
C SER A 76 -1.98 9.07 12.79
N GLN A 77 -1.82 10.38 12.92
CA GLN A 77 -2.04 11.11 14.18
C GLN A 77 -3.51 11.09 14.63
N ASP A 78 -4.45 10.66 13.78
CA ASP A 78 -5.85 10.45 14.15
C ASP A 78 -6.07 9.16 14.94
N GLY A 79 -5.02 8.40 15.26
CA GLY A 79 -5.10 7.14 15.99
C GLY A 79 -5.66 5.98 15.18
N THR A 80 -5.68 6.10 13.85
CA THR A 80 -6.14 5.03 12.96
C THR A 80 -4.99 4.40 12.19
N VAL A 81 -5.17 3.12 11.90
CA VAL A 81 -4.25 2.31 11.12
C VAL A 81 -5.06 1.69 9.99
N LEU A 82 -4.62 1.89 8.75
CA LEU A 82 -5.35 1.49 7.56
C LEU A 82 -4.51 0.48 6.78
N ALA A 83 -5.10 -0.68 6.48
CA ALA A 83 -4.53 -1.66 5.57
C ALA A 83 -5.03 -1.39 4.15
N TRP A 84 -4.13 -1.31 3.19
CA TRP A 84 -4.40 -0.96 1.80
C TRP A 84 -3.96 -2.09 0.88
N ASP A 85 -4.60 -2.24 -0.27
CA ASP A 85 -4.28 -3.26 -1.25
C ASP A 85 -4.27 -2.72 -2.68
N LEU A 86 -3.10 -2.74 -3.33
CA LEU A 86 -2.95 -2.30 -4.72
C LEU A 86 -3.30 -3.39 -5.73
N ASN A 87 -3.41 -4.66 -5.32
CA ASN A 87 -3.84 -5.76 -6.18
C ASN A 87 -5.33 -5.74 -6.49
N LEU A 88 -6.05 -4.68 -6.11
CA LEU A 88 -7.46 -4.45 -6.42
C LEU A 88 -7.68 -4.17 -7.93
N HIS A 89 -7.22 -5.09 -8.77
CA HIS A 89 -7.75 -5.31 -10.10
C HIS A 89 -9.01 -6.19 -9.94
N SER A 90 -10.18 -5.63 -10.29
CA SER A 90 -11.39 -6.39 -10.69
C SER A 90 -12.49 -6.67 -9.64
N ALA A 91 -12.70 -5.81 -8.64
CA ALA A 91 -13.94 -5.87 -7.85
C ALA A 91 -14.58 -4.49 -7.72
N GLU A 92 -15.07 -3.97 -8.84
CA GLU A 92 -16.18 -3.02 -9.00
C GLU A 92 -16.06 -2.36 -10.38
N LYS A 93 -16.57 -3.06 -11.41
CA LYS A 93 -17.09 -2.40 -12.62
C LYS A 93 -18.40 -1.66 -12.26
N CYS A 94 -18.39 -0.85 -11.19
CA CYS A 94 -19.57 -0.14 -10.66
C CYS A 94 -19.54 1.36 -10.94
N ALA A 95 -18.72 1.81 -11.89
CA ALA A 95 -19.14 2.94 -12.70
C ALA A 95 -19.99 2.34 -13.84
N PRO A 96 -21.21 2.84 -14.12
CA PRO A 96 -21.78 2.60 -15.43
C PRO A 96 -20.73 3.10 -16.40
N GLN A 97 -20.10 2.18 -17.14
CA GLN A 97 -19.40 2.57 -18.34
C GLN A 97 -20.48 3.20 -19.20
N VAL A 98 -20.62 4.52 -19.13
CA VAL A 98 -21.21 5.29 -20.21
C VAL A 98 -20.39 4.83 -21.40
N SER A 99 -20.99 3.96 -22.19
CA SER A 99 -20.37 3.38 -23.36
C SER A 99 -20.08 4.58 -24.24
N LYS A 100 -18.84 5.08 -24.19
CA LYS A 100 -18.38 6.03 -25.18
C LYS A 100 -18.49 5.25 -26.47
N ARG A 101 -19.54 5.51 -27.26
CA ARG A 101 -19.78 4.92 -28.57
C ARG A 101 -18.44 4.92 -29.28
N LYS A 102 -17.84 3.75 -29.45
CA LYS A 102 -16.55 3.63 -30.12
C LYS A 102 -16.79 4.19 -31.52
N HIS A 103 -16.19 5.33 -31.81
CA HIS A 103 -16.16 5.83 -33.18
C HIS A 103 -15.39 4.80 -34.00
N THR A 104 -16.10 4.06 -34.85
CA THR A 104 -15.64 2.95 -35.68
C THR A 104 -14.52 3.32 -36.68
N ARG A 105 -14.03 4.57 -36.65
CA ARG A 105 -13.06 5.14 -37.60
C ARG A 105 -11.74 5.60 -36.98
N LEU A 106 -11.58 5.56 -35.65
CA LEU A 106 -10.32 5.94 -35.03
C LEU A 106 -9.39 4.73 -34.93
N LYS A 107 -8.25 4.80 -35.61
CA LYS A 107 -7.18 3.79 -35.51
C LYS A 107 -6.75 3.66 -34.05
N ASN A 108 -6.42 2.44 -33.62
CA ASN A 108 -5.90 2.19 -32.27
C ASN A 108 -4.70 3.11 -31.99
N ARG A 109 -4.66 3.67 -30.78
CA ARG A 109 -3.57 4.57 -30.36
C ARG A 109 -2.23 3.83 -30.48
N PRO A 110 -1.18 4.42 -31.09
CA PRO A 110 0.13 3.79 -31.20
C PRO A 110 0.70 3.42 -29.83
N ALA A 111 1.27 2.22 -29.70
CA ALA A 111 1.78 1.69 -28.43
C ALA A 111 2.80 2.63 -27.74
N GLY A 112 3.60 3.36 -28.52
CA GLY A 112 4.58 4.34 -28.02
C GLY A 112 3.98 5.56 -27.31
N LEU A 113 2.67 5.81 -27.44
CA LEU A 113 1.95 6.86 -26.73
C LEU A 113 1.13 6.34 -25.53
N VAL A 114 0.93 5.02 -25.41
CA VAL A 114 0.17 4.40 -24.30
C VAL A 114 1.03 4.24 -23.04
N LYS A 115 2.37 4.17 -23.19
CA LYS A 115 3.34 3.90 -22.12
C LYS A 115 3.37 4.87 -20.93
N ASN A 116 2.67 6.00 -20.99
CA ASN A 116 2.77 7.05 -19.95
C ASN A 116 1.63 7.03 -18.92
N VAL A 117 0.69 6.08 -18.99
CA VAL A 117 -0.42 5.99 -18.02
C VAL A 117 -0.18 4.80 -17.10
N SER A 118 -0.08 5.07 -15.80
CA SER A 118 0.08 4.03 -14.79
C SER A 118 -1.19 3.15 -14.70
N PRO A 119 -1.05 1.82 -14.55
CA PRO A 119 -2.19 0.90 -14.47
C PRO A 119 -3.11 1.19 -13.28
N TYR A 120 -2.60 1.87 -12.25
CA TYR A 120 -3.36 2.21 -11.05
C TYR A 120 -4.25 3.44 -11.21
N SER A 121 -4.21 4.17 -12.34
CA SER A 121 -5.04 5.37 -12.54
C SER A 121 -6.55 5.12 -12.35
N VAL A 122 -6.98 3.87 -12.51
CA VAL A 122 -8.36 3.43 -12.27
C VAL A 122 -8.79 3.57 -10.80
N LEU A 123 -7.84 3.55 -9.88
CA LEU A 123 -8.09 3.66 -8.44
C LEU A 123 -8.20 5.11 -7.96
N ASN A 124 -7.95 6.09 -8.83
CA ASN A 124 -7.93 7.49 -8.43
C ASN A 124 -9.28 7.95 -7.84
N ARG A 125 -9.24 8.46 -6.60
CA ARG A 125 -10.38 8.90 -5.76
C ARG A 125 -11.34 7.81 -5.29
N ILE A 126 -11.17 6.57 -5.74
CA ILE A 126 -11.98 5.42 -5.29
C ILE A 126 -11.18 4.46 -4.40
N PHE A 127 -9.85 4.62 -4.37
CA PHE A 127 -8.97 3.78 -3.56
C PHE A 127 -9.31 3.91 -2.08
N LYS A 128 -9.79 2.82 -1.49
CA LYS A 128 -10.20 2.73 -0.08
C LYS A 128 -9.39 1.63 0.60
N PRO A 129 -9.17 1.74 1.91
CA PRO A 129 -8.49 0.68 2.64
C PRO A 129 -9.35 -0.59 2.68
N THR A 130 -8.68 -1.73 2.82
CA THR A 130 -9.27 -3.06 2.97
C THR A 130 -9.81 -3.26 4.39
N PHE A 131 -9.11 -2.70 5.38
CA PHE A 131 -9.43 -2.85 6.80
C PHE A 131 -8.94 -1.64 7.60
N LYS A 132 -9.63 -1.31 8.70
CA LYS A 132 -9.30 -0.19 9.58
C LYS A 132 -9.19 -0.64 11.04
N ILE A 133 -8.11 -0.26 11.70
CA ILE A 133 -7.92 -0.45 13.14
C ILE A 133 -7.91 0.92 13.81
N ASN A 134 -8.70 1.08 14.85
CA ASN A 134 -8.69 2.28 15.70
C ASN A 134 -7.89 1.98 16.97
N VAL A 135 -6.98 2.88 17.34
CA VAL A 135 -6.16 2.77 18.54
C VAL A 135 -6.53 3.92 19.47
N PHE A 136 -7.09 3.60 20.64
CA PHE A 136 -7.48 4.57 21.65
C PHE A 136 -6.45 4.61 22.77
N ALA A 137 -6.35 5.74 23.44
CA ALA A 137 -5.51 5.85 24.63
C ALA A 137 -6.07 4.96 25.74
N PRO A 138 -5.22 4.40 26.63
CA PRO A 138 -5.69 3.64 27.78
C PRO A 138 -6.68 4.46 28.61
N ASP A 139 -7.72 3.80 29.11
CA ASP A 139 -8.73 4.39 29.99
C ASP A 139 -9.45 5.64 29.43
N SER A 140 -9.41 5.81 28.11
CA SER A 140 -10.01 6.93 27.40
C SER A 140 -10.73 6.48 26.14
N THR A 141 -11.74 7.25 25.73
CA THR A 141 -12.38 7.12 24.42
C THR A 141 -11.68 7.96 23.34
N ARG A 142 -10.59 8.65 23.70
CA ARG A 142 -9.81 9.47 22.79
C ARG A 142 -8.89 8.59 21.93
N ASN A 143 -8.80 8.90 20.65
CA ASN A 143 -7.79 8.34 19.76
C ASN A 143 -6.38 8.65 20.26
N LEU A 144 -5.50 7.66 20.27
CA LEU A 144 -4.10 7.85 20.62
C LEU A 144 -3.32 8.32 19.37
N PRO A 145 -2.74 9.53 19.35
CA PRO A 145 -2.05 10.01 18.15
C PRO A 145 -0.78 9.19 17.88
N LEU A 146 -0.73 8.51 16.73
CA LEU A 146 0.38 7.63 16.38
C LEU A 146 1.47 8.42 15.63
N ALA A 147 2.71 8.32 16.10
CA ALA A 147 3.89 8.98 15.55
C ALA A 147 4.77 8.04 14.72
N ALA A 148 4.87 6.77 15.10
CA ALA A 148 5.64 5.76 14.39
C ALA A 148 4.92 4.42 14.34
N LEU A 149 5.20 3.65 13.30
CA LEU A 149 4.72 2.27 13.13
C LEU A 149 5.92 1.38 12.81
N HIS A 150 6.03 0.30 13.57
CA HIS A 150 6.88 -0.84 13.26
C HIS A 150 6.02 -2.04 12.88
N LEU A 151 6.31 -2.55 11.69
CA LEU A 151 5.87 -3.84 11.19
C LEU A 151 7.15 -4.65 10.95
N ARG A 152 7.15 -5.92 11.34
CA ARG A 152 8.32 -6.78 11.18
C ARG A 152 8.72 -6.85 9.70
N ASP A 153 9.98 -6.53 9.42
CA ASP A 153 10.54 -6.60 8.07
C ASP A 153 10.66 -8.06 7.61
N LEU A 154 10.61 -8.26 6.30
CA LEU A 154 10.94 -9.56 5.74
C LEU A 154 12.43 -9.65 5.45
N PRO A 155 13.07 -10.77 5.81
CA PRO A 155 14.40 -11.07 5.34
C PRO A 155 14.43 -11.03 3.81
N CYS A 156 15.18 -10.08 3.27
CA CYS A 156 15.50 -9.96 1.87
C CYS A 156 17.02 -10.06 1.75
N HIS A 157 17.50 -11.05 1.02
CA HIS A 157 18.92 -11.16 0.70
C HIS A 157 19.09 -11.03 -0.81
N TYR A 158 20.21 -10.44 -1.21
CA TYR A 158 20.51 -10.20 -2.61
C TYR A 158 21.49 -11.27 -3.08
N VAL A 159 21.08 -12.04 -4.08
CA VAL A 159 21.95 -13.05 -4.70
C VAL A 159 22.44 -12.53 -6.04
N GLU A 160 23.67 -12.89 -6.42
CA GLU A 160 24.18 -12.52 -7.72
C GLU A 160 23.43 -13.30 -8.81
N LYS A 161 22.96 -12.59 -9.85
CA LYS A 161 22.19 -13.18 -10.94
C LYS A 161 23.02 -14.11 -11.83
N TYR A 162 24.33 -13.84 -11.94
CA TYR A 162 25.25 -14.57 -12.79
C TYR A 162 26.52 -14.95 -12.01
N PRO A 163 26.40 -15.83 -11.00
CA PRO A 163 27.53 -16.17 -10.14
C PRO A 163 28.62 -16.87 -10.95
N ASP A 164 29.86 -16.42 -10.79
CA ASP A 164 31.04 -17.02 -11.40
C ASP A 164 32.03 -17.42 -10.28
N PRO A 165 32.18 -18.73 -9.99
CA PRO A 165 33.03 -19.20 -8.90
C PRO A 165 34.53 -18.99 -9.15
N HIS A 166 34.94 -18.69 -10.39
CA HIS A 166 36.34 -18.47 -10.75
C HIS A 166 36.68 -16.99 -10.95
N ARG A 167 35.73 -16.08 -10.67
CA ARG A 167 35.92 -14.66 -10.89
C ARG A 167 37.00 -14.09 -9.98
N GLN A 168 37.96 -13.39 -10.57
CA GLN A 168 38.87 -12.52 -9.84
C GLN A 168 38.18 -11.18 -9.58
N PHE A 169 38.32 -10.67 -8.35
CA PHE A 169 37.67 -9.41 -7.95
C PHE A 169 38.17 -8.24 -8.80
N ASP A 170 37.26 -7.60 -9.53
CA ASP A 170 37.51 -6.40 -10.31
C ASP A 170 36.41 -5.37 -10.01
N VAL A 171 36.81 -4.22 -9.47
CA VAL A 171 35.90 -3.12 -9.09
C VAL A 171 35.20 -2.50 -10.30
N THR A 172 35.79 -2.62 -11.50
CA THR A 172 35.21 -2.10 -12.75
C THR A 172 34.10 -2.99 -13.31
N GLN A 173 34.03 -4.24 -12.86
CA GLN A 173 33.04 -5.20 -13.32
C GLN A 173 31.68 -4.91 -12.68
N ARG A 174 30.67 -4.69 -13.53
CA ARG A 174 29.29 -4.49 -13.08
C ARG A 174 28.64 -5.83 -12.71
N LEU A 175 28.27 -5.97 -11.45
CA LEU A 175 27.52 -7.11 -10.95
C LEU A 175 26.02 -6.81 -10.90
N TYR A 176 25.22 -7.84 -11.19
CA TYR A 176 23.77 -7.76 -11.10
C TYR A 176 23.31 -8.66 -9.97
N TYR A 177 22.48 -8.10 -9.08
CA TYR A 177 21.89 -8.81 -7.98
C TYR A 177 20.37 -8.85 -8.12
N GLU A 178 19.76 -9.91 -7.63
CA GLU A 178 18.31 -10.04 -7.51
C GLU A 178 17.89 -10.25 -6.05
N PRO A 179 16.81 -9.58 -5.61
CA PRO A 179 16.29 -9.78 -4.27
C PRO A 179 15.61 -11.14 -4.18
N VAL A 180 16.04 -11.96 -3.23
CA VAL A 180 15.40 -13.21 -2.84
C VAL A 180 14.70 -12.96 -1.52
N LEU A 181 13.37 -13.05 -1.57
CA LEU A 181 12.53 -12.92 -0.39
C LEU A 181 12.33 -14.30 0.22
N SER A 182 12.66 -14.43 1.50
CA SER A 182 12.41 -15.68 2.21
C SER A 182 10.95 -15.73 2.67
N VAL A 183 10.26 -16.85 2.42
CA VAL A 183 8.95 -17.10 3.01
C VAL A 183 9.15 -17.34 4.50
N SER A 184 8.70 -16.40 5.33
CA SER A 184 8.74 -16.57 6.78
C SER A 184 7.78 -17.69 7.19
N GLN A 185 8.31 -18.72 7.87
CA GLN A 185 7.52 -19.78 8.50
C GLN A 185 7.03 -19.42 9.91
N GLU A 186 7.28 -18.19 10.35
CA GLU A 186 6.81 -17.74 11.66
C GLU A 186 5.27 -17.67 11.70
N PRO A 187 4.68 -17.95 12.87
CA PRO A 187 3.24 -17.84 13.04
C PRO A 187 2.76 -16.42 12.72
N LEU A 188 1.59 -16.34 12.11
CA LEU A 188 0.91 -15.08 11.87
C LEU A 188 0.49 -14.50 13.22
N ALA A 189 0.94 -13.28 13.48
CA ALA A 189 0.47 -12.48 14.61
C ALA A 189 -0.19 -11.23 14.04
N ASN A 190 -1.48 -11.06 14.36
CA ASN A 190 -2.19 -9.81 14.13
C ASN A 190 -1.74 -8.79 15.19
N GLN A 191 -0.50 -8.32 15.06
CA GLN A 191 0.12 -7.44 16.04
C GLN A 191 1.00 -6.41 15.34
N LEU A 192 0.91 -5.17 15.80
CA LEU A 192 1.70 -4.05 15.34
C LEU A 192 2.26 -3.29 16.55
N GLN A 193 3.41 -2.65 16.34
CA GLN A 193 4.06 -1.83 17.36
C GLN A 193 4.03 -0.38 16.93
N PHE A 194 3.73 0.52 17.85
CA PHE A 194 3.64 1.94 17.58
C PHE A 194 4.36 2.78 18.61
N GLY A 195 4.80 3.94 18.15
CA GLY A 195 5.21 5.05 18.98
C GLY A 195 4.10 6.11 18.94
N SER A 196 3.71 6.66 20.08
CA SER A 196 2.72 7.73 20.17
C SER A 196 3.40 9.11 20.06
N MET A 197 2.59 10.14 19.78
CA MET A 197 3.03 11.54 19.85
C MET A 197 3.34 11.99 21.29
N GLU A 198 2.88 11.22 22.28
CA GLU A 198 2.97 11.50 23.73
C GLU A 198 4.14 10.76 24.39
N GLY A 199 4.90 9.99 23.62
CA GLY A 199 6.11 9.29 24.06
C GLY A 199 5.89 7.87 24.55
N ASP A 200 4.74 7.28 24.23
CA ASP A 200 4.39 5.90 24.57
C ASP A 200 4.80 4.94 23.46
N PHE A 201 5.42 3.83 23.86
CA PHE A 201 5.54 2.65 23.04
C PHE A 201 4.37 1.71 23.35
N LEU A 202 3.67 1.27 22.32
CA LEU A 202 2.54 0.37 22.44
C LEU A 202 2.65 -0.81 21.49
N THR A 203 2.17 -1.95 21.96
CA THR A 203 1.95 -3.13 21.14
C THR A 203 0.44 -3.38 21.07
N VAL A 204 -0.11 -3.36 19.86
CA VAL A 204 -1.54 -3.48 19.60
C VAL A 204 -1.82 -4.73 18.80
N SER A 205 -2.81 -5.50 19.25
CA SER A 205 -3.35 -6.67 18.57
C SER A 205 -4.76 -6.41 18.05
N TRP A 206 -5.21 -7.25 17.11
CA TRP A 206 -6.59 -7.30 16.65
C TRP A 206 -6.93 -8.73 16.19
N GLU A 207 -8.19 -9.10 16.12
CA GLU A 207 -8.58 -10.47 15.73
C GLU A 207 -9.09 -10.54 14.29
N GLY A 208 -9.83 -9.52 13.87
CA GLY A 208 -10.66 -9.56 12.69
C GLY A 208 -11.95 -10.35 12.90
N PHE A 209 -12.82 -10.29 11.89
CA PHE A 209 -14.14 -10.91 11.92
C PHE A 209 -14.14 -12.27 11.20
N SER A 210 -14.98 -13.20 11.69
CA SER A 210 -15.24 -14.48 11.03
C SER A 210 -16.14 -14.35 9.80
N PHE A 211 -16.92 -13.28 9.71
CA PHE A 211 -17.81 -12.97 8.59
C PHE A 211 -17.59 -11.55 8.07
N ASN A 212 -18.09 -11.27 6.87
CA ASN A 212 -18.09 -9.93 6.33
C ASN A 212 -19.24 -9.11 6.96
N THR A 213 -18.94 -7.99 7.60
CA THR A 213 -19.94 -7.14 8.27
C THR A 213 -20.82 -6.35 7.29
N GLY A 214 -20.47 -6.35 6.00
CA GLY A 214 -21.19 -5.62 4.95
C GLY A 214 -20.84 -4.14 4.88
N GLU A 215 -19.93 -3.65 5.73
CA GLU A 215 -19.39 -2.30 5.64
C GLU A 215 -18.47 -2.17 4.40
N ALA A 216 -18.38 -0.96 3.85
CA ALA A 216 -17.49 -0.68 2.73
C ALA A 216 -15.99 -0.86 3.10
N VAL A 217 -15.68 -0.61 4.37
CA VAL A 217 -14.38 -0.82 5.02
C VAL A 217 -14.69 -1.29 6.44
N ASN A 218 -14.33 -2.52 6.76
CA ASN A 218 -14.54 -3.06 8.10
C ASN A 218 -13.57 -2.39 9.08
N LYS A 219 -14.07 -2.10 10.28
CA LYS A 219 -13.31 -1.45 11.34
C LYS A 219 -13.34 -2.25 12.64
N GLU A 220 -12.22 -2.28 13.33
CA GLU A 220 -12.07 -2.92 14.64
C GLU A 220 -11.33 -1.97 15.61
N LEU A 221 -11.62 -2.11 16.89
CA LEU A 221 -10.83 -1.47 17.94
C LEU A 221 -9.61 -2.36 18.22
N GLY A 222 -8.41 -1.81 18.05
CA GLY A 222 -7.17 -2.50 18.41
C GLY A 222 -7.08 -2.63 19.93
N ARG A 223 -6.67 -3.81 20.39
CA ARG A 223 -6.43 -4.09 21.80
C ARG A 223 -4.97 -3.77 22.13
N ILE A 224 -4.74 -2.88 23.09
CA ILE A 224 -3.41 -2.62 23.62
C ILE A 224 -3.00 -3.79 24.50
N GLU A 225 -2.01 -4.56 24.07
CA GLU A 225 -1.43 -5.67 24.86
C GLU A 225 -0.38 -5.16 25.83
N HIS A 226 0.37 -4.13 25.43
CA HIS A 226 1.42 -3.53 26.23
C HIS A 226 1.53 -2.04 25.91
N ILE A 227 1.76 -1.24 26.94
CA ILE A 227 2.08 0.18 26.82
C ILE A 227 3.16 0.56 27.83
N SER A 228 4.10 1.40 27.41
CA SER A 228 5.14 1.95 28.28
C SER A 228 5.57 3.31 27.79
N LYS A 229 5.83 4.23 28.72
CA LYS A 229 6.30 5.58 28.41
C LYS A 229 7.83 5.59 28.38
N PHE A 230 8.40 6.05 27.26
CA PHE A 230 9.85 6.14 27.06
C PHE A 230 10.35 7.57 26.85
N HIS A 231 9.48 8.46 26.39
CA HIS A 231 9.83 9.84 26.08
C HIS A 231 8.78 10.80 26.63
N ASP A 232 9.17 12.07 26.80
CA ASP A 232 8.26 13.19 27.10
C ASP A 232 7.74 13.87 25.82
N GLY A 233 8.02 13.28 24.66
CA GLY A 233 7.64 13.77 23.33
C GLY A 233 7.51 12.62 22.33
N PRO A 234 7.27 12.90 21.04
CA PRO A 234 6.90 11.88 20.06
C PRO A 234 8.00 10.84 19.84
N ILE A 235 7.60 9.58 19.77
CA ILE A 235 8.47 8.51 19.26
C ILE A 235 8.41 8.55 17.74
N VAL A 236 9.41 9.18 17.11
CA VAL A 236 9.43 9.42 15.66
C VAL A 236 9.86 8.21 14.83
N SER A 237 10.48 7.21 15.46
CA SER A 237 10.93 6.01 14.75
C SER A 237 11.03 4.80 15.66
N LEU A 238 10.73 3.63 15.09
CA LEU A 238 10.85 2.34 15.76
C LEU A 238 11.58 1.36 14.85
N TYR A 239 12.66 0.78 15.35
CA TYR A 239 13.45 -0.21 14.66
C TYR A 239 13.71 -1.39 15.59
N ARG A 240 13.57 -2.59 15.04
CA ARG A 240 13.95 -3.81 15.72
C ARG A 240 15.40 -4.12 15.39
N SER A 241 16.19 -4.47 16.39
CA SER A 241 17.55 -4.95 16.18
C SER A 241 17.53 -6.23 15.31
N PRO A 242 18.47 -6.42 14.37
CA PRO A 242 18.53 -7.60 13.51
C PRO A 242 19.06 -8.87 14.20
N LEU A 243 19.17 -8.88 15.53
CA LEU A 243 19.67 -10.02 16.33
C LEU A 243 18.66 -11.16 16.45
#